data_AF-A0A2G7H6M3-F1
#
_entry.id   AF-A0A2G7H6M3-F1
#
_cell.length_a   1.000
_cell.length_b   1.000
_cell.length_c   1.000
_cell.angle_alpha   90.00
_cell.angle_beta   90.00
_cell.angle_gamma   90.00
#
_symmetry.space_group_name_H-M   'P 1'
#
loop_
_entity.id
_entity.type
_entity.pdbx_description
1 polymer ?
#
loop_
_entity_poly.entity_id
_entity_poly.type
_entity_poly.pdbx_seq_one_letter_code
_entity_poly.pdbx_strand_id
1 'polypeptide(L)'
;MPDDTQITSAVNSTSRRQFMGYAALFGGGMALVSCGVTFPELTAAEKQDIDILNYALTLEYLEAEFYAAFVGSGPYAGKLSNPRVIQYAREIAAHEASHVEALKKTIISLRGTPVAKPTFDFSPLIGNSTMNDQLFLQLAATLEPVGVRAYLGQVARLSNPQLIAAAAAIHAVEANHVSAVQELRVELRYNTAPTRQTDIAPQSAAKPTSTAAADFDPNYSPTPTAFWKALTMAEVLAIVKPVIK
;
A
#
# COMPACT_ATOMS: atom_id res chain seq x y z
N MET A 1 3.61 44.08 14.34
CA MET A 1 3.42 42.66 13.99
C MET A 1 2.33 42.61 12.93
N PRO A 2 2.57 42.04 11.73
CA PRO A 2 1.50 41.87 10.76
C PRO A 2 0.52 40.80 11.22
N ASP A 3 -0.74 40.97 10.82
CA ASP A 3 -1.94 40.26 11.25
C ASP A 3 -2.10 38.90 10.53
N ASP A 4 -2.10 37.80 11.30
CA ASP A 4 -2.16 36.40 10.82
C ASP A 4 -3.55 35.96 10.32
N THR A 5 -4.57 36.83 10.39
CA THR A 5 -5.94 36.45 9.98
C THR A 5 -6.17 36.40 8.46
N GLN A 6 -5.24 36.88 7.64
CA GLN A 6 -5.36 36.88 6.17
C GLN A 6 -4.78 35.61 5.51
N ILE A 7 -3.99 34.80 6.22
CA ILE A 7 -3.35 33.59 5.65
C ILE A 7 -4.29 32.36 5.71
N THR A 8 -5.27 32.35 6.61
CA THR A 8 -6.08 31.15 6.91
C THR A 8 -7.33 30.98 6.02
N SER A 9 -7.77 32.02 5.32
CA SER A 9 -8.99 31.99 4.49
C SER A 9 -8.75 31.52 3.05
N ALA A 10 -7.52 31.66 2.52
CA ALA A 10 -7.18 31.28 1.15
C ALA A 10 -6.77 29.79 0.98
N VAL A 11 -6.36 29.12 2.06
CA VAL A 11 -5.81 27.75 1.99
C VAL A 11 -6.90 26.66 2.10
N ASN A 12 -8.09 26.98 2.63
CA ASN A 12 -9.01 25.95 3.12
C ASN A 12 -10.25 25.62 2.27
N SER A 13 -10.47 26.28 1.12
CA SER A 13 -11.65 25.97 0.26
C SER A 13 -11.30 25.45 -1.14
N THR A 14 -10.06 25.66 -1.61
CA THR A 14 -9.64 25.30 -2.98
C THR A 14 -8.92 23.94 -3.07
N SER A 15 -8.24 23.50 -2.00
CA SER A 15 -7.40 22.29 -2.01
C SER A 15 -8.20 20.97 -2.04
N ARG A 16 -9.27 20.85 -1.24
CA ARG A 16 -10.08 19.61 -1.19
C ARG A 16 -10.96 19.40 -2.43
N ARG A 17 -11.40 20.49 -3.09
CA ARG A 17 -12.19 20.42 -4.33
C ARG A 17 -11.34 20.14 -5.57
N GLN A 18 -10.07 20.54 -5.58
CA GLN A 18 -9.13 20.11 -6.62
C GLN A 18 -8.75 18.63 -6.46
N PHE A 19 -8.56 18.14 -5.22
CA PHE A 19 -8.31 16.72 -4.97
C PHE A 19 -9.50 15.82 -5.40
N MET A 20 -10.75 16.24 -5.14
CA MET A 20 -11.94 15.56 -5.70
C MET A 20 -12.17 15.85 -7.20
N GLY A 21 -11.53 16.88 -7.76
CA GLY A 21 -11.53 17.20 -9.19
C GLY A 21 -10.60 16.31 -10.02
N TYR A 22 -9.60 15.66 -9.41
CA TYR A 22 -8.67 14.77 -10.12
C TYR A 22 -9.30 13.41 -10.50
N ALA A 23 -10.45 13.03 -9.92
CA ALA A 23 -11.26 11.92 -10.44
C ALA A 23 -12.10 12.32 -11.67
N ALA A 24 -12.34 13.61 -11.89
CA ALA A 24 -13.19 14.13 -12.98
C ALA A 24 -12.42 14.52 -14.25
N LEU A 25 -11.10 14.74 -14.17
CA LEU A 25 -10.27 15.08 -15.34
C LEU A 25 -10.01 13.91 -16.30
N PHE A 26 -10.33 12.68 -15.90
CA PHE A 26 -10.22 11.49 -16.76
C PHE A 26 -11.54 11.08 -17.41
N GLY A 27 -12.64 11.78 -17.10
CA GLY A 27 -13.99 11.54 -17.62
C GLY A 27 -14.44 12.59 -18.63
N GLY A 28 -13.64 12.84 -19.67
CA GLY A 28 -14.12 13.59 -20.83
C GLY A 28 -15.20 12.79 -21.54
N GLY A 29 -16.47 13.12 -21.31
CA GLY A 29 -17.59 12.58 -22.07
C GLY A 29 -17.42 12.91 -23.55
N MET A 30 -16.98 11.94 -24.35
CA MET A 30 -16.93 12.06 -25.80
C MET A 30 -18.33 11.83 -26.36
N ALA A 31 -18.93 12.88 -26.91
CA ALA A 31 -20.02 12.76 -27.86
C ALA A 31 -19.51 11.96 -29.07
N LEU A 32 -20.14 10.82 -29.36
CA LEU A 32 -19.74 9.90 -30.43
C LEU A 32 -19.97 10.55 -31.80
N VAL A 33 -18.90 11.07 -32.41
CA VAL A 33 -18.79 11.25 -33.85
C VAL A 33 -17.88 10.13 -34.37
N SER A 34 -18.42 9.24 -35.20
CA SER A 34 -17.73 8.03 -35.71
C SER A 34 -16.71 8.34 -36.80
N CYS A 35 -15.71 9.17 -36.51
CA CYS A 35 -14.47 9.18 -37.27
C CYS A 35 -13.51 8.20 -36.59
N GLY A 36 -12.91 7.28 -37.35
CA GLY A 36 -11.95 6.30 -36.82
C GLY A 36 -10.79 7.00 -36.12
N VAL A 37 -10.88 7.14 -34.80
CA VAL A 37 -9.85 7.77 -33.98
C VAL A 37 -8.68 6.80 -33.91
N THR A 38 -7.61 7.10 -34.64
CA THR A 38 -6.33 6.40 -34.46
C THR A 38 -5.64 7.05 -33.27
N PHE A 39 -5.42 6.27 -32.21
CA PHE A 39 -4.66 6.74 -31.06
C PHE A 39 -3.16 6.54 -31.34
N PRO A 40 -2.30 7.50 -30.96
CA PRO A 40 -0.85 7.32 -31.06
C PRO A 40 -0.40 6.14 -30.21
N GLU A 41 0.60 5.39 -30.68
CA GLU A 41 1.18 4.30 -29.89
C GLU A 41 1.77 4.84 -28.58
N LEU A 42 1.69 4.06 -27.49
CA LEU A 42 2.36 4.38 -26.24
C LEU A 42 3.89 4.41 -26.43
N THR A 43 4.52 5.45 -25.92
CA THR A 43 5.97 5.58 -25.81
C THR A 43 6.55 4.51 -24.87
N ALA A 44 7.86 4.29 -24.93
CA ALA A 44 8.54 3.38 -24.01
C ALA A 44 8.39 3.79 -22.53
N ALA A 45 8.38 5.11 -22.27
CA ALA A 45 8.21 5.66 -20.92
C ALA A 45 6.79 5.41 -20.38
N GLU A 46 5.75 5.62 -21.21
CA GLU A 46 4.36 5.34 -20.82
C GLU A 46 4.12 3.84 -20.57
N LYS A 47 4.73 2.97 -21.39
CA LYS A 47 4.67 1.51 -21.19
C LYS A 47 5.33 1.13 -19.86
N GLN A 48 6.51 1.67 -19.56
CA GLN A 48 7.19 1.46 -18.27
C GLN A 48 6.35 1.94 -17.09
N ASP A 49 5.69 3.10 -17.19
CA ASP A 49 4.82 3.62 -16.13
C ASP A 49 3.65 2.67 -15.87
N ILE A 50 3.02 2.15 -16.93
CA ILE A 50 1.95 1.15 -16.83
C ILE A 50 2.45 -0.15 -16.18
N ASP A 51 3.66 -0.60 -16.50
CA ASP A 51 4.25 -1.80 -15.90
C ASP A 51 4.51 -1.61 -14.39
N ILE A 52 5.02 -0.43 -13.99
CA ILE A 52 5.22 -0.08 -12.59
C ILE A 52 3.89 -0.03 -11.84
N LEU A 53 2.86 0.58 -12.44
CA LEU A 53 1.53 0.67 -11.82
C LEU A 53 0.85 -0.69 -11.69
N ASN A 54 1.01 -1.59 -12.68
CA ASN A 54 0.50 -2.96 -12.61
C ASN A 54 1.24 -3.80 -11.55
N TYR A 55 2.54 -3.58 -11.40
CA TYR A 55 3.30 -4.15 -10.31
C TYR A 55 2.77 -3.69 -8.95
N ALA A 56 2.58 -2.37 -8.77
CA ALA A 56 1.99 -1.82 -7.54
C ALA A 56 0.59 -2.41 -7.29
N LEU A 57 -0.27 -2.47 -8.32
CA LEU A 57 -1.63 -3.01 -8.22
C LEU A 57 -1.65 -4.48 -7.75
N THR A 58 -0.64 -5.27 -8.10
CA THR A 58 -0.52 -6.65 -7.60
C THR A 58 -0.29 -6.69 -6.08
N LEU A 59 0.47 -5.74 -5.55
CA LEU A 59 0.74 -5.64 -4.10
C LEU A 59 -0.47 -5.10 -3.35
N GLU A 60 -1.12 -4.06 -3.89
CA GLU A 60 -2.38 -3.55 -3.32
C GLU A 60 -3.47 -4.61 -3.28
N TYR A 61 -3.54 -5.50 -4.28
CA TYR A 61 -4.48 -6.63 -4.22
C TYR A 61 -4.17 -7.60 -3.09
N LEU A 62 -2.89 -7.81 -2.78
CA LEU A 62 -2.46 -8.67 -1.68
C LEU A 62 -2.89 -8.08 -0.34
N GLU A 63 -2.57 -6.81 -0.10
CA GLU A 63 -2.91 -6.10 1.14
C GLU A 63 -4.43 -5.94 1.29
N ALA A 64 -5.12 -5.55 0.21
CA ALA A 64 -6.58 -5.48 0.19
C ALA A 64 -7.24 -6.84 0.52
N GLU A 65 -6.74 -7.95 -0.03
CA GLU A 65 -7.27 -9.28 0.29
C GLU A 65 -6.98 -9.68 1.74
N PHE A 66 -5.77 -9.40 2.23
CA PHE A 66 -5.39 -9.66 3.61
C PHE A 66 -6.33 -8.96 4.60
N TYR A 67 -6.53 -7.64 4.47
CA TYR A 67 -7.39 -6.89 5.39
C TYR A 67 -8.87 -7.21 5.20
N ALA A 68 -9.33 -7.40 3.96
CA ALA A 68 -10.70 -7.81 3.67
C ALA A 68 -11.05 -9.14 4.37
N ALA A 69 -10.07 -10.02 4.60
CA ALA A 69 -10.29 -11.28 5.30
C ALA A 69 -10.76 -11.13 6.75
N PHE A 70 -10.47 -10.01 7.41
CA PHE A 70 -10.80 -9.76 8.83
C PHE A 70 -12.04 -8.87 9.03
N VAL A 71 -12.60 -8.30 7.97
CA VAL A 71 -13.72 -7.35 8.04
C VAL A 71 -14.92 -7.86 7.25
N GLY A 72 -16.10 -7.27 7.50
CA GLY A 72 -17.33 -7.61 6.79
C GLY A 72 -17.63 -9.11 6.85
N SER A 73 -17.67 -9.75 5.68
CA SER A 73 -17.91 -11.20 5.52
C SER A 73 -16.65 -12.01 5.23
N GLY A 74 -15.46 -11.46 5.51
CA GLY A 74 -14.19 -12.17 5.33
C GLY A 74 -14.10 -13.46 6.17
N PRO A 75 -13.30 -14.45 5.78
CA PRO A 75 -13.19 -15.74 6.47
C PRO A 75 -12.72 -15.66 7.93
N TYR A 76 -12.06 -14.57 8.32
CA TYR A 76 -11.60 -14.30 9.68
C TYR A 76 -12.40 -13.19 10.36
N ALA A 77 -13.55 -12.80 9.80
CA ALA A 77 -14.46 -11.87 10.46
C ALA A 77 -14.83 -12.40 11.87
N GLY A 78 -14.74 -11.53 12.87
CA GLY A 78 -15.00 -11.87 14.27
C GLY A 78 -13.89 -12.63 14.99
N LYS A 79 -12.72 -12.85 14.36
CA LYS A 79 -11.52 -13.40 15.05
C LYS A 79 -10.75 -12.34 15.85
N LEU A 80 -10.97 -11.06 15.54
CA LEU A 80 -10.40 -9.94 16.27
C LEU A 80 -11.30 -9.57 17.44
N SER A 81 -10.71 -9.26 18.59
CA SER A 81 -11.43 -9.04 19.86
C SER A 81 -11.23 -7.64 20.44
N ASN A 82 -10.03 -7.08 20.28
CA ASN A 82 -9.72 -5.74 20.77
C ASN A 82 -10.39 -4.66 19.89
N PRO A 83 -11.20 -3.75 20.45
CA PRO A 83 -11.91 -2.73 19.66
C PRO A 83 -11.01 -1.85 18.78
N ARG A 84 -9.80 -1.53 19.25
CA ARG A 84 -8.84 -0.70 18.52
C ARG A 84 -8.22 -1.47 17.36
N VAL A 85 -7.94 -2.76 17.54
CA VAL A 85 -7.46 -3.66 16.47
C VAL A 85 -8.53 -3.80 15.39
N ILE A 86 -9.78 -4.00 15.78
CA ILE A 86 -10.91 -4.09 14.83
C ILE A 86 -11.07 -2.76 14.07
N GLN A 87 -10.93 -1.62 14.74
CA GLN A 87 -10.98 -0.31 14.09
C GLN A 87 -9.88 -0.18 13.02
N TYR A 88 -8.63 -0.48 13.37
CA TYR A 88 -7.50 -0.40 12.46
C TYR A 88 -7.67 -1.33 11.26
N ALA A 89 -8.09 -2.57 11.50
CA ALA A 89 -8.36 -3.52 10.41
C ALA A 89 -9.39 -2.98 9.40
N ARG A 90 -10.45 -2.31 9.87
CA ARG A 90 -11.45 -1.68 8.99
C ARG A 90 -10.93 -0.46 8.25
N GLU A 91 -10.18 0.41 8.93
CA GLU A 91 -9.66 1.62 8.33
C GLU A 91 -8.63 1.29 7.24
N ILE A 92 -7.68 0.39 7.54
CA ILE A 92 -6.68 -0.04 6.56
C ILE A 92 -7.35 -0.82 5.41
N ALA A 93 -8.30 -1.72 5.67
CA ALA A 93 -9.07 -2.37 4.60
C ALA A 93 -9.71 -1.38 3.61
N ALA A 94 -10.19 -0.23 4.10
CA ALA A 94 -10.78 0.80 3.26
C ALA A 94 -9.73 1.59 2.47
N HIS A 95 -8.54 1.81 3.04
CA HIS A 95 -7.41 2.41 2.35
C HIS A 95 -6.92 1.51 1.21
N GLU A 96 -6.67 0.22 1.48
CA GLU A 96 -6.20 -0.74 0.45
C GLU A 96 -7.19 -0.87 -0.70
N ALA A 97 -8.49 -0.95 -0.40
CA ALA A 97 -9.52 -0.96 -1.44
C ALA A 97 -9.50 0.33 -2.27
N SER A 98 -9.21 1.47 -1.65
CA SER A 98 -9.10 2.76 -2.34
C SER A 98 -7.83 2.86 -3.20
N HIS A 99 -6.70 2.31 -2.75
CA HIS A 99 -5.46 2.22 -3.52
C HIS A 99 -5.65 1.37 -4.78
N VAL A 100 -6.24 0.18 -4.64
CA VAL A 100 -6.61 -0.70 -5.77
C VAL A 100 -7.45 0.06 -6.80
N GLU A 101 -8.49 0.75 -6.37
CA GLU A 101 -9.38 1.48 -7.28
C GLU A 101 -8.68 2.69 -7.92
N ALA A 102 -7.81 3.38 -7.19
CA ALA A 102 -7.00 4.47 -7.74
C ALA A 102 -6.07 3.95 -8.85
N LEU A 103 -5.31 2.90 -8.59
CA LEU A 103 -4.37 2.32 -9.55
C LEU A 103 -5.09 1.79 -10.79
N LYS A 104 -6.19 1.05 -10.64
CA LYS A 104 -6.99 0.57 -11.78
C LYS A 104 -7.46 1.72 -12.67
N LYS A 105 -8.00 2.78 -12.08
CA LYS A 105 -8.46 3.96 -12.82
C LYS A 105 -7.30 4.64 -13.53
N THR A 106 -6.16 4.81 -12.87
CA THR A 106 -4.97 5.41 -13.47
C THR A 106 -4.46 4.58 -14.64
N ILE A 107 -4.32 3.26 -14.50
CA ILE A 107 -3.86 2.36 -15.57
C ILE A 107 -4.79 2.45 -16.79
N ILE A 108 -6.11 2.40 -16.59
CA ILE A 108 -7.10 2.55 -17.67
C ILE A 108 -6.98 3.91 -18.33
N SER A 109 -6.80 4.98 -17.56
CA SER A 109 -6.66 6.35 -18.10
C SER A 109 -5.42 6.53 -18.97
N LEU A 110 -4.36 5.76 -18.69
CA LEU A 110 -3.13 5.70 -19.49
C LEU A 110 -3.25 4.75 -20.70
N ARG A 111 -4.45 4.21 -20.95
CA ARG A 111 -4.73 3.22 -22.01
C ARG A 111 -4.02 1.88 -21.78
N GLY A 112 -3.61 1.61 -20.55
CA GLY A 112 -3.12 0.31 -20.11
C GLY A 112 -4.26 -0.61 -19.67
N THR A 113 -3.95 -1.90 -19.53
CA THR A 113 -4.86 -2.91 -18.98
C THR A 113 -4.46 -3.19 -17.54
N PRO A 114 -5.34 -2.97 -16.54
CA PRO A 114 -5.06 -3.38 -15.17
C PRO A 114 -4.86 -4.89 -15.08
N VAL A 115 -3.83 -5.31 -14.37
CA VAL A 115 -3.57 -6.72 -14.10
C VAL A 115 -4.76 -7.34 -13.38
N ALA A 116 -5.09 -8.57 -13.77
CA ALA A 116 -6.13 -9.32 -13.10
C ALA A 116 -5.73 -9.60 -11.66
N LYS A 117 -6.68 -9.50 -10.73
CA LYS A 117 -6.46 -9.83 -9.33
C LYS A 117 -6.06 -11.31 -9.18
N PRO A 118 -4.88 -11.63 -8.64
CA PRO A 118 -4.50 -13.01 -8.35
C PRO A 118 -5.37 -13.62 -7.25
N THR A 119 -5.34 -14.95 -7.13
CA THR A 119 -5.87 -15.61 -5.92
C THR A 119 -4.77 -15.63 -4.86
N PHE A 120 -5.14 -15.35 -3.61
CA PHE A 120 -4.19 -15.35 -2.50
C PHE A 120 -4.49 -16.46 -1.51
N ASP A 121 -3.42 -17.02 -0.93
CA ASP A 121 -3.47 -18.02 0.13
C ASP A 121 -2.49 -17.63 1.24
N PHE A 122 -3.03 -17.12 2.34
CA PHE A 122 -2.27 -16.71 3.51
C PHE A 122 -1.99 -17.87 4.47
N SER A 123 -2.50 -19.08 4.20
CA SER A 123 -2.29 -20.25 5.07
C SER A 123 -0.81 -20.55 5.38
N PRO A 124 0.15 -20.36 4.44
CA PRO A 124 1.58 -20.52 4.75
C PRO A 124 2.11 -19.57 5.82
N LEU A 125 1.55 -18.35 5.93
CA LEU A 125 1.95 -17.37 6.94
C LEU A 125 1.25 -17.62 8.29
N ILE A 126 0.06 -18.21 8.26
CA ILE A 126 -0.75 -18.51 9.44
C ILE A 126 -0.30 -19.83 10.10
N GLY A 127 0.02 -20.84 9.30
CA GLY A 127 0.33 -22.19 9.74
C GLY A 127 -0.84 -22.81 10.52
N ASN A 128 -0.52 -23.50 11.62
CA ASN A 128 -1.51 -24.11 12.53
C ASN A 128 -1.98 -23.16 13.64
N SER A 129 -1.64 -21.87 13.55
CA SER A 129 -1.93 -20.89 14.58
C SER A 129 -3.40 -20.48 14.54
N THR A 130 -3.97 -20.16 15.70
CA THR A 130 -5.32 -19.60 15.77
C THR A 130 -5.28 -18.11 15.47
N MET A 131 -6.12 -17.65 14.53
CA MET A 131 -6.30 -16.21 14.28
C MET A 131 -6.78 -15.49 15.54
N ASN A 132 -6.08 -14.42 15.89
CA ASN A 132 -6.38 -13.51 17.00
C ASN A 132 -5.74 -12.13 16.72
N ASP A 133 -5.97 -11.17 17.62
CA ASP A 133 -5.44 -9.80 17.49
C ASP A 133 -3.91 -9.75 17.34
N GLN A 134 -3.18 -10.55 18.12
CA GLN A 134 -1.71 -10.57 18.11
C GLN A 134 -1.17 -11.08 16.77
N LEU A 135 -1.70 -12.19 16.28
CA LEU A 135 -1.26 -12.79 15.03
C LEU A 135 -1.65 -11.92 13.83
N PHE A 136 -2.84 -11.33 13.82
CA PHE A 136 -3.23 -10.35 12.80
C PHE A 136 -2.26 -9.18 12.74
N LEU A 137 -1.96 -8.54 13.87
CA LEU A 137 -1.03 -7.41 13.91
C LEU A 137 0.41 -7.82 13.56
N GLN A 138 0.82 -9.04 13.91
CA GLN A 138 2.12 -9.58 13.50
C GLN A 138 2.21 -9.75 11.97
N LEU A 139 1.16 -10.26 11.33
CA LEU A 139 1.09 -10.40 9.87
C LEU A 139 1.05 -9.04 9.19
N ALA A 140 0.24 -8.09 9.69
CA ALA A 140 0.21 -6.72 9.21
C ALA A 140 1.60 -6.07 9.27
N ALA A 141 2.28 -6.17 10.42
CA ALA A 141 3.64 -5.65 10.59
C ALA A 141 4.70 -6.31 9.70
N THR A 142 4.35 -7.41 9.05
CA THR A 142 5.18 -8.11 8.07
C THR A 142 4.88 -7.66 6.64
N LEU A 143 3.61 -7.45 6.30
CA LEU A 143 3.18 -7.08 4.94
C LEU A 143 3.43 -5.60 4.65
N GLU A 144 2.98 -4.71 5.55
CA GLU A 144 3.04 -3.25 5.36
C GLU A 144 4.44 -2.73 4.99
N PRO A 145 5.55 -3.16 5.63
CA PRO A 145 6.86 -2.66 5.24
C PRO A 145 7.31 -3.15 3.86
N VAL A 146 6.76 -4.26 3.35
CA VAL A 146 7.01 -4.72 1.98
C VAL A 146 6.35 -3.74 1.01
N GLY A 147 5.10 -3.32 1.26
CA GLY A 147 4.40 -2.28 0.49
C GLY A 147 5.19 -0.96 0.46
N VAL A 148 5.55 -0.43 1.63
CA VAL A 148 6.38 0.78 1.76
C VAL A 148 7.65 0.71 0.90
N ARG A 149 8.39 -0.39 1.01
CA ARG A 149 9.69 -0.54 0.34
C ARG A 149 9.56 -0.85 -1.15
N ALA A 150 8.44 -1.45 -1.57
CA ALA A 150 8.11 -1.66 -2.96
C ALA A 150 7.84 -0.32 -3.67
N TYR A 151 7.02 0.55 -3.08
CA TYR A 151 6.79 1.89 -3.60
C TYR A 151 8.10 2.69 -3.65
N LEU A 152 8.86 2.70 -2.56
CA LEU A 152 10.12 3.44 -2.51
C LEU A 152 11.10 3.03 -3.64
N GLY A 153 11.10 1.75 -4.02
CA GLY A 153 11.93 1.24 -5.10
C GLY A 153 11.49 1.65 -6.51
N GLN A 154 10.22 2.02 -6.71
CA GLN A 154 9.66 2.29 -8.04
C GLN A 154 9.15 3.73 -8.26
N VAL A 155 8.75 4.47 -7.22
CA VAL A 155 8.14 5.81 -7.36
C VAL A 155 8.99 6.75 -8.21
N ALA A 156 10.31 6.79 -7.97
CA ALA A 156 11.23 7.65 -8.71
C ALA A 156 11.52 7.20 -10.15
N ARG A 157 11.02 6.01 -10.55
CA ARG A 157 11.18 5.45 -11.90
C ARG A 157 9.99 5.77 -12.81
N LEU A 158 8.93 6.36 -12.27
CA LEU A 158 7.82 6.87 -13.06
C LEU A 158 8.29 8.07 -13.87
N SER A 159 7.85 8.18 -15.12
CA SER A 159 8.25 9.25 -16.04
C SER A 159 7.36 10.49 -15.92
N ASN A 160 6.11 10.29 -15.51
CA ASN A 160 5.12 11.35 -15.39
C ASN A 160 5.10 11.94 -13.96
N PRO A 161 5.32 13.26 -13.78
CA PRO A 161 5.35 13.90 -12.46
C PRO A 161 4.05 13.75 -11.65
N GLN A 162 2.89 13.70 -12.31
CA GLN A 162 1.62 13.47 -11.64
C GLN A 162 1.51 12.02 -11.13
N LEU A 163 2.04 11.05 -11.87
CA LEU A 163 2.13 9.65 -11.40
C LEU A 163 3.10 9.53 -10.22
N ILE A 164 4.25 10.21 -10.26
CA ILE A 164 5.19 10.27 -9.13
C ILE A 164 4.46 10.81 -7.89
N ALA A 165 3.74 11.93 -8.01
CA ALA A 165 3.02 12.52 -6.89
C ALA A 165 1.94 11.59 -6.32
N ALA A 166 1.18 10.91 -7.19
CA ALA A 166 0.16 9.96 -6.77
C ALA A 166 0.76 8.73 -6.07
N ALA A 167 1.81 8.13 -6.65
CA ALA A 167 2.48 6.97 -6.06
C ALA A 167 3.21 7.34 -4.75
N ALA A 168 3.79 8.54 -4.65
CA ALA A 168 4.37 9.05 -3.42
C ALA A 168 3.32 9.28 -2.32
N ALA A 169 2.09 9.67 -2.69
CA ALA A 169 0.99 9.80 -1.74
C ALA A 169 0.57 8.44 -1.17
N ILE A 170 0.46 7.40 -2.01
CA ILE A 170 0.19 6.02 -1.54
C ILE A 170 1.33 5.55 -0.63
N HIS A 171 2.58 5.69 -1.06
CA HIS A 171 3.76 5.36 -0.24
C HIS A 171 3.74 5.99 1.17
N ALA A 172 3.29 7.24 1.28
CA ALA A 172 3.16 7.91 2.57
C ALA A 172 2.03 7.33 3.43
N VAL A 173 0.93 6.87 2.82
CA VAL A 173 -0.16 6.16 3.51
C VAL A 173 0.32 4.81 4.02
N GLU A 174 1.01 4.01 3.20
CA GLU A 174 1.65 2.74 3.62
C GLU A 174 2.57 2.94 4.83
N ALA A 175 3.39 4.00 4.80
CA ALA A 175 4.29 4.30 5.91
C ALA A 175 3.53 4.66 7.21
N ASN A 176 2.33 5.27 7.09
CA ASN A 176 1.46 5.52 8.22
C ASN A 176 0.85 4.21 8.75
N HIS A 177 0.47 3.27 7.89
CA HIS A 177 -0.03 1.96 8.31
C HIS A 177 1.03 1.18 9.10
N VAL A 178 2.28 1.12 8.61
CA VAL A 178 3.41 0.53 9.36
C VAL A 178 3.50 1.14 10.77
N SER A 179 3.51 2.48 10.84
CA SER A 179 3.65 3.20 12.10
C SER A 179 2.47 2.92 13.04
N ALA A 180 1.25 2.93 12.50
CA ALA A 180 0.02 2.69 13.23
C ALA A 180 -0.02 1.25 13.80
N VAL A 181 0.29 0.25 12.98
CA VAL A 181 0.34 -1.16 13.39
C VAL A 181 1.39 -1.36 14.49
N GLN A 182 2.60 -0.82 14.33
CA GLN A 182 3.66 -1.00 15.33
C GLN A 182 3.35 -0.28 16.65
N GLU A 183 2.78 0.92 16.61
CA GLU A 183 2.37 1.65 17.82
C GLU A 183 1.30 0.85 18.58
N LEU A 184 0.29 0.33 17.87
CA LEU A 184 -0.76 -0.48 18.48
C LEU A 184 -0.21 -1.77 19.10
N ARG A 185 0.78 -2.40 18.45
CA ARG A 185 1.46 -3.58 19.01
C ARG A 185 2.26 -3.25 20.27
N VAL A 186 2.86 -2.06 20.37
CA VAL A 186 3.53 -1.62 21.60
C VAL A 186 2.51 -1.38 22.71
N GLU A 187 1.43 -0.64 22.43
CA GLU A 187 0.34 -0.36 23.38
C GLU A 187 -0.25 -1.65 23.96
N LEU A 188 -0.47 -2.65 23.11
CA LEU A 188 -1.05 -3.95 23.49
C LEU A 188 -0.02 -4.97 24.00
N ARG A 189 1.27 -4.59 24.11
CA ARG A 189 2.38 -5.46 24.53
C ARG A 189 2.59 -6.70 23.64
N TYR A 190 2.23 -6.61 22.36
CA TYR A 190 2.50 -7.61 21.32
C TYR A 190 3.86 -7.40 20.63
N ASN A 191 4.50 -6.26 20.85
CA ASN A 191 5.90 -6.04 20.50
C ASN A 191 6.77 -6.38 21.72
N THR A 192 7.25 -7.62 21.80
CA THR A 192 7.81 -8.19 23.04
C THR A 192 9.31 -7.98 23.21
N ALA A 193 10.03 -7.72 22.13
CA ALA A 193 11.48 -7.53 22.13
C ALA A 193 11.86 -6.52 21.03
N PRO A 194 11.48 -5.24 21.17
CA PRO A 194 11.73 -4.25 20.13
C PRO A 194 13.23 -4.13 19.88
N THR A 195 13.68 -4.57 18.70
CA THR A 195 15.02 -4.27 18.21
C THR A 195 15.09 -2.82 17.73
N ARG A 196 16.30 -2.23 17.64
CA ARG A 196 16.45 -0.92 16.98
C ARG A 196 15.84 -1.04 15.59
N GLN A 197 14.92 -0.11 15.27
CA GLN A 197 14.19 -0.15 14.01
C GLN A 197 15.17 -0.20 12.85
N THR A 198 14.95 -1.19 11.99
CA THR A 198 15.77 -1.37 10.81
C THR A 198 15.06 -0.69 9.63
N ASP A 199 15.83 0.08 8.88
CA ASP A 199 15.51 0.54 7.52
C ASP A 199 15.12 -0.60 6.55
N ILE A 200 15.35 -1.84 6.98
CA ILE A 200 15.12 -3.08 6.24
C ILE A 200 13.96 -3.91 6.77
N ALA A 201 13.09 -3.40 7.64
CA ALA A 201 11.89 -4.16 8.03
C ALA A 201 11.10 -4.64 6.78
N PRO A 202 10.52 -5.84 6.79
CA PRO A 202 10.40 -6.75 7.94
C PRO A 202 11.61 -7.70 8.13
N GLN A 203 12.70 -7.57 7.35
CA GLN A 203 13.89 -8.40 7.53
C GLN A 203 14.55 -8.13 8.89
N SER A 204 14.95 -9.20 9.56
CA SER A 204 15.74 -9.13 10.79
C SER A 204 17.19 -8.72 10.51
N ALA A 205 17.85 -8.14 11.50
CA ALA A 205 19.29 -7.83 11.43
C ALA A 205 20.15 -9.08 11.19
N ALA A 206 19.69 -10.26 11.62
CA ALA A 206 20.38 -11.53 11.38
C ALA A 206 20.24 -12.04 9.94
N LYS A 207 19.18 -11.62 9.23
CA LYS A 207 18.85 -12.07 7.86
C LYS A 207 18.45 -10.89 6.97
N PRO A 208 19.33 -9.90 6.77
CA PRO A 208 18.97 -8.59 6.20
C PRO A 208 18.59 -8.61 4.72
N THR A 209 18.85 -9.72 4.02
CA THR A 209 18.54 -9.92 2.60
C THR A 209 17.57 -11.07 2.38
N SER A 210 16.97 -11.63 3.43
CA SER A 210 16.05 -12.74 3.25
C SER A 210 14.77 -12.28 2.55
N THR A 211 14.28 -13.14 1.66
CA THR A 211 12.96 -13.01 1.03
C THR A 211 11.97 -14.03 1.58
N ALA A 212 12.37 -14.83 2.58
CA ALA A 212 11.51 -15.83 3.20
C ALA A 212 10.75 -15.21 4.38
N ALA A 213 9.42 -15.33 4.36
CA ALA A 213 8.58 -14.76 5.42
C ALA A 213 8.89 -15.31 6.83
N ALA A 214 9.42 -16.53 6.92
CA ALA A 214 9.84 -17.13 8.18
C ALA A 214 11.08 -16.46 8.82
N ASP A 215 11.86 -15.70 8.06
CA ASP A 215 13.05 -14.97 8.55
C ASP A 215 12.74 -13.53 8.98
N PHE A 216 11.49 -13.09 8.79
CA PHE A 216 11.04 -11.75 9.12
C PHE A 216 10.85 -11.59 10.62
N ASP A 217 11.24 -10.42 11.13
CA ASP A 217 11.08 -10.03 12.53
C ASP A 217 9.99 -8.97 12.61
N PRO A 218 8.82 -9.28 13.18
CA PRO A 218 7.78 -8.30 13.39
C PRO A 218 8.10 -7.37 14.58
N ASN A 219 9.01 -7.73 15.49
CA ASN A 219 9.29 -6.98 16.72
C ASN A 219 10.37 -5.89 16.52
N TYR A 220 10.17 -5.01 15.52
CA TYR A 220 11.00 -3.81 15.35
C TYR A 220 10.38 -2.60 16.05
N SER A 221 11.18 -1.58 16.36
CA SER A 221 10.68 -0.32 16.96
C SER A 221 9.65 0.39 16.06
N PRO A 222 8.66 1.11 16.62
CA PRO A 222 7.68 1.92 15.88
C PRO A 222 8.22 3.31 15.45
N THR A 223 9.39 3.71 15.92
CA THR A 223 9.99 5.04 15.66
C THR A 223 11.21 4.95 14.73
N PRO A 224 11.05 5.22 13.41
CA PRO A 224 12.15 5.05 12.47
C PRO A 224 13.26 6.04 12.77
N THR A 225 14.48 5.53 12.94
CA THR A 225 15.69 6.37 13.10
C THR A 225 16.55 6.40 11.84
N ALA A 226 16.19 5.60 10.83
CA ALA A 226 16.87 5.48 9.55
C ALA A 226 15.86 5.61 8.40
N PHE A 227 16.33 6.05 7.23
CA PHE A 227 15.52 6.05 6.01
C PHE A 227 15.26 4.63 5.53
N TRP A 228 14.03 4.34 5.11
CA TRP A 228 13.68 3.06 4.50
C TRP A 228 14.63 2.67 3.35
N LYS A 229 15.02 1.40 3.31
CA LYS A 229 15.77 0.83 2.20
C LYS A 229 14.81 0.28 1.17
N ALA A 230 14.87 0.74 -0.07
CA ALA A 230 14.04 0.21 -1.15
C ALA A 230 14.25 -1.30 -1.36
N LEU A 231 13.19 -1.98 -1.83
CA LEU A 231 13.29 -3.31 -2.44
C LEU A 231 13.23 -3.18 -3.96
N THR A 232 13.96 -4.06 -4.65
CA THR A 232 13.77 -4.27 -6.10
C THR A 232 12.47 -5.03 -6.36
N MET A 233 11.89 -4.89 -7.55
CA MET A 233 10.71 -5.68 -7.94
C MET A 233 10.95 -7.19 -7.81
N ALA A 234 12.17 -7.66 -8.10
CA ALA A 234 12.52 -9.07 -7.98
C ALA A 234 12.49 -9.56 -6.53
N GLU A 235 13.03 -8.77 -5.59
CA GLU A 235 12.97 -9.10 -4.16
C GLU A 235 11.53 -9.07 -3.64
N VAL A 236 10.73 -8.06 -4.01
CA VAL A 236 9.32 -8.01 -3.61
C VAL A 236 8.55 -9.21 -4.15
N LEU A 237 8.69 -9.52 -5.44
CA LEU A 237 8.05 -10.69 -6.03
C LEU A 237 8.49 -11.99 -5.34
N ALA A 238 9.76 -12.12 -4.97
CA ALA A 238 10.24 -13.29 -4.22
C ALA A 238 9.59 -13.39 -2.82
N ILE A 239 9.33 -12.25 -2.17
CA ILE A 239 8.68 -12.18 -0.85
C ILE A 239 7.19 -12.56 -0.95
N VAL A 240 6.47 -12.04 -1.94
CA VAL A 240 5.00 -12.20 -2.03
C VAL A 240 4.57 -13.46 -2.79
N LYS A 241 5.41 -14.00 -3.67
CA LYS A 241 5.10 -15.19 -4.48
C LYS A 241 4.57 -16.38 -3.68
N PRO A 242 5.06 -16.70 -2.46
CA PRO A 242 4.53 -17.82 -1.67
C PRO A 242 3.04 -17.73 -1.33
N VAL A 243 2.45 -16.53 -1.32
CA VAL A 243 1.02 -16.33 -1.03
C VAL A 243 0.16 -16.09 -2.26
N ILE A 244 0.74 -16.07 -3.47
CA ILE A 244 0.03 -15.95 -4.75
C ILE A 244 -0.17 -17.34 -5.35
N LYS A 245 -1.40 -17.64 -5.83
CA LYS A 245 -1.77 -18.92 -6.46
C LYS A 245 -2.06 -18.77 -7.95
#